data_AF-A0A2V9C206-F1
#
_entry.id   AF-A0A2V9C206-F1
#
_cell.length_a   1.000
_cell.length_b   1.000
_cell.length_c   1.000
_cell.angle_alpha   90.00
_cell.angle_beta   90.00
_cell.angle_gamma   90.00
#
_symmetry.space_group_name_H-M   'P 1'
#
loop_
_entity.id
_entity.type
_entity.pdbx_description
1 polymer ?
#
loop_
_entity_poly.entity_id
_entity_poly.type
_entity_poly.pdbx_seq_one_letter_code
_entity_poly.pdbx_strand_id
1 'polypeptide(L)' 'MKASSGLANLAIEGVLELSADAHIQRKMAARGSSDFHRLTGAIAAYGNAIAVLVALQEREELCAMVAELNLPPSATGVAH' A
#
# COMPACT_ATOMS: atom_id res chain seq x y z
N MET A 1 15.59 11.39 7.47
CA MET A 1 15.20 10.37 8.46
C MET A 1 14.52 9.24 7.71
N LYS A 2 14.89 7.98 7.94
CA LYS A 2 14.20 6.83 7.33
C LYS A 2 12.81 6.81 7.97
N ALA A 3 11.81 7.36 7.28
CA ALA A 3 10.42 7.19 7.67
C ALA A 3 10.25 5.68 7.89
N SER A 4 9.89 5.27 9.10
CA SER A 4 9.41 3.92 9.35
C SER A 4 8.40 3.64 8.25
N SER A 5 8.69 2.68 7.37
CA SER A 5 7.75 2.31 6.32
C SER A 5 6.41 2.06 7.01
N GLY A 6 5.42 2.93 6.75
CA GLY A 6 4.13 2.88 7.45
C GLY A 6 3.53 1.49 7.34
N LEU A 7 2.60 1.15 8.24
CA LEU A 7 1.93 -0.15 8.22
C LEU A 7 1.30 -0.43 6.84
N ALA A 8 0.81 0.62 6.17
CA ALA A 8 0.31 0.56 4.80
C ALA A 8 1.39 0.11 3.80
N ASN A 9 2.62 0.61 3.88
CA ASN A 9 3.70 0.22 2.97
C ASN A 9 4.09 -1.26 3.12
N LEU A 10 4.21 -1.74 4.36
CA LEU A 10 4.49 -3.16 4.62
C LEU A 10 3.35 -4.06 4.10
N ALA A 11 2.10 -3.62 4.26
CA ALA A 11 0.95 -4.34 3.70
C ALA A 11 0.95 -4.33 2.17
N ILE A 12 1.33 -3.22 1.52
CA ILE A 12 1.43 -3.12 0.05
C ILE A 12 2.46 -4.12 -0.47
N GLU A 13 3.65 -4.18 0.13
CA GLU A 13 4.70 -5.13 -0.25
C GLU A 13 4.21 -6.58 -0.16
N GLY A 14 3.57 -6.96 0.95
CA GLY A 14 3.02 -8.32 1.10
C GLY A 14 1.90 -8.65 0.10
N VAL A 15 1.03 -7.71 -0.24
CA VAL A 15 -0.01 -7.94 -1.26
C VAL A 15 0.58 -8.01 -2.67
N LEU A 16 1.65 -7.25 -2.95
CA LEU A 16 2.38 -7.35 -4.22
C LEU A 16 3.01 -8.74 -4.40
N GLU A 17 3.64 -9.28 -3.36
CA GLU A 17 4.20 -10.63 -3.37
C GLU A 17 3.12 -11.69 -3.66
N LEU A 18 2.00 -11.65 -2.92
CA LEU A 18 0.86 -12.57 -3.15
C LEU A 18 0.29 -12.45 -4.57
N SER A 19 0.21 -11.23 -5.10
CA SER A 19 -0.27 -10.99 -6.46
C SER A 19 0.69 -11.56 -7.51
N ALA A 20 2.01 -11.39 -7.32
CA ALA A 20 3.03 -11.95 -8.20
C ALA A 20 2.95 -13.48 -8.24
N ASP A 21 2.82 -14.12 -7.08
CA ASP A 21 2.67 -15.58 -6.97
C ASP A 21 1.38 -16.05 -7.67
N ALA A 22 0.26 -15.36 -7.47
CA ALA A 22 -0.99 -15.68 -8.15
C ALA A 22 -0.87 -15.53 -9.68
N HIS A 23 -0.12 -14.54 -10.16
CA HIS A 23 0.18 -14.37 -11.58
C HIS A 23 1.01 -15.53 -12.15
N ILE A 24 2.03 -15.99 -11.42
CA ILE A 24 2.86 -17.14 -11.82
C ILE A 24 1.99 -18.40 -11.87
N GLN A 25 1.23 -18.69 -10.81
CA GLN A 25 0.35 -19.86 -10.76
C GLN A 25 -0.69 -19.83 -11.88
N ARG A 26 -1.28 -18.67 -12.18
CA ARG A 26 -2.29 -18.52 -13.24
C ARG A 26 -1.72 -18.81 -14.63
N LYS A 27 -0.45 -18.47 -14.88
CA LYS A 27 0.21 -18.81 -16.16
C LYS A 27 0.33 -20.31 -16.38
N MET A 28 0.45 -21.08 -15.29
CA MET A 28 0.56 -22.54 -15.31
C MET A 28 -0.81 -23.23 -15.34
N ALA A 29 -1.87 -22.55 -14.90
CA ALA A 29 -3.23 -23.09 -14.89
C ALA A 29 -3.81 -23.21 -16.31
N ALA A 30 -4.51 -24.31 -16.57
CA ALA A 30 -5.22 -24.52 -17.83
C ALA A 30 -6.29 -23.42 -18.03
N ARG A 31 -6.31 -22.78 -19.20
CA ARG A 31 -7.31 -21.74 -19.52
C ARG A 31 -8.71 -22.32 -19.42
N GLY A 32 -9.63 -21.57 -18.79
CA GLY A 32 -11.02 -21.98 -18.57
C GLY A 32 -11.22 -22.93 -17.38
N SER A 33 -10.16 -23.37 -16.71
CA SER A 33 -10.28 -24.14 -15.47
C SER A 33 -10.79 -23.28 -14.31
N SER A 34 -11.37 -23.93 -13.31
CA SER A 34 -11.76 -23.28 -12.05
C SER A 34 -10.58 -22.56 -11.39
N ASP A 35 -9.39 -23.17 -11.40
CA ASP A 35 -8.19 -22.54 -10.83
C ASP A 35 -7.76 -21.30 -11.59
N PHE A 36 -7.83 -21.32 -12.93
CA PHE A 36 -7.55 -20.13 -13.73
C PHE A 36 -8.50 -18.98 -13.37
N HIS A 37 -9.80 -19.26 -13.24
CA HIS A 37 -10.80 -18.25 -12.87
C HIS A 37 -10.62 -17.76 -11.43
N ARG A 38 -10.36 -18.67 -10.48
CA ARG A 38 -10.10 -18.34 -9.08
C ARG A 38 -8.87 -17.42 -8.95
N LEU A 39 -7.77 -17.76 -9.61
CA LEU A 39 -6.55 -16.95 -9.59
C LEU A 39 -6.74 -15.61 -10.30
N THR A 40 -7.53 -15.57 -11.38
CA THR A 40 -7.90 -14.30 -12.05
C THR A 40 -8.67 -13.38 -11.11
N GLY A 41 -9.63 -13.93 -10.35
CA GLY A 41 -10.36 -13.17 -9.34
C GLY A 41 -9.47 -12.70 -8.18
N ALA A 42 -8.58 -13.57 -7.69
CA ALA A 42 -7.63 -13.22 -6.63
C ALA A 42 -6.71 -12.06 -7.04
N ILE A 43 -6.14 -12.11 -8.25
CA ILE A 43 -5.30 -11.02 -8.80
C ILE A 43 -6.08 -9.69 -8.83
N ALA A 44 -7.34 -9.71 -9.29
CA ALA A 44 -8.17 -8.50 -9.31
C ALA A 44 -8.43 -7.96 -7.90
N ALA A 45 -8.71 -8.84 -6.93
CA ALA A 45 -8.90 -8.46 -5.54
C ALA A 45 -7.62 -7.86 -4.92
N TYR A 46 -6.44 -8.43 -5.20
CA TYR A 46 -5.16 -7.88 -4.76
C TYR A 46 -4.89 -6.49 -5.35
N GLY A 47 -5.19 -6.28 -6.63
CA GLY A 47 -5.10 -4.96 -7.24
C GLY A 47 -5.97 -3.92 -6.54
N ASN A 48 -7.21 -4.26 -6.20
CA ASN A 48 -8.10 -3.39 -5.43
C ASN A 48 -7.58 -3.12 -4.01
N ALA A 49 -7.05 -4.14 -3.34
CA ALA A 49 -6.47 -3.99 -2.00
C ALA A 49 -5.27 -3.03 -2.01
N ILE A 50 -4.39 -3.14 -3.01
CA ILE A 50 -3.25 -2.22 -3.18
C ILE A 50 -3.75 -0.79 -3.37
N ALA A 51 -4.77 -0.55 -4.20
CA ALA A 51 -5.32 0.79 -4.40
C ALA A 51 -5.81 1.43 -3.09
N VAL A 52 -6.49 0.65 -2.24
CA VAL A 52 -6.94 1.11 -0.92
C VAL A 52 -5.75 1.41 0.00
N LEU A 53 -4.75 0.52 0.05
CA LEU A 53 -3.58 0.71 0.91
C LEU A 53 -2.74 1.92 0.50
N VAL A 54 -2.60 2.19 -0.81
CA VAL A 54 -1.93 3.40 -1.31
C VAL A 54 -2.69 4.65 -0.85
N ALA A 55 -4.01 4.68 -0.98
CA ALA A 55 -4.80 5.81 -0.49
C ALA A 55 -4.67 6.01 1.03
N LEU A 56 -4.51 4.94 1.81
CA LEU A 56 -4.23 5.03 3.24
C LEU A 56 -2.83 5.58 3.52
N GLN A 57 -1.81 5.16 2.77
CA GLN A 57 -0.45 5.68 2.89
C GLN A 57 -0.39 7.18 2.60
N GLU A 58 -1.04 7.64 1.52
CA GLU A 58 -1.13 9.07 1.16
C GLU A 58 -1.84 9.88 2.26
N ARG A 59 -2.88 9.32 2.87
CA ARG A 59 -3.58 9.95 3.99
C ARG A 59 -2.70 10.03 5.24
N GLU A 60 -1.96 8.98 5.57
CA GLU A 60 -1.00 8.98 6.69
C GLU A 60 0.06 10.06 6.49
N GLU A 61 0.61 10.17 5.27
CA GLU A 61 1.59 11.20 4.92
C GLU A 61 1.01 12.61 5.03
N LEU A 62 -0.20 12.85 4.52
CA LEU A 62 -0.89 14.14 4.66
C LEU A 62 -1.11 14.51 6.13
N CYS A 63 -1.57 13.56 6.95
CA CYS A 63 -1.77 13.80 8.38
C CYS A 63 -0.45 14.14 9.09
N ALA A 64 0.65 13.48 8.73
CA ALA A 64 1.98 13.78 9.28
C ALA A 64 2.42 15.21 8.91
N MET A 65 2.29 15.60 7.64
CA MET A 65 2.63 16.96 7.19
C MET A 65 1.82 18.06 7.91
N VAL A 66 0.51 17.82 8.09
CA VAL A 66 -0.37 18.74 8.83
C VAL A 66 0.04 18.84 10.30
N ALA A 67 0.43 17.72 10.94
CA ALA A 67 0.89 17.74 12.32
C ALA A 67 2.19 18.56 12.48
N GLU A 68 3.12 18.45 11.53
CA GLU A 68 4.34 19.26 11.52
C GLU A 68 4.06 20.77 11.34
N LEU A 69 3.08 21.14 10.50
CA LEU A 69 2.71 22.55 10.30
C LEU A 69 2.05 23.17 11.54
N ASN A 70 1.39 22.37 12.38
CA ASN A 70 0.71 22.82 13.59
C ASN A 70 1.61 22.87 14.85
N LEU A 71 2.94 22.74 14.70
CA LEU A 71 3.89 22.90 15.80
C LEU A 71 3.87 24.35 16.35
N PRO A 72 3.88 24.55 17.68
CA PRO A 72 3.80 25.89 18.26
C PRO A 72 5.04 26.74 17.92
N PRO A 73 4.89 28.08 17.80
CA PRO A 73 5.96 29.01 17.41
C PRO A 73 7.17 29.03 18.36
N SER A 74 7.05 28.42 19.55
CA SER A 74 8.17 28.22 20.48
C SER A 74 9.27 27.27 19.95
N ALA A 75 9.01 26.54 18.86
CA ALA A 75 10.00 25.68 18.21
C ALA A 75 10.72 26.34 17.02
N THR A 76 10.25 27.49 16.53
CA THR A 76 10.79 28.15 15.33
C THR A 76 11.95 29.13 15.59
N GLY A 77 12.34 29.36 16.85
CA GLY A 77 13.56 30.11 17.17
C GLY A 77 13.64 31.53 16.58
N VAL A 78 12.52 32.13 16.19
CA VAL A 78 12.49 33.53 15.74
C VAL A 78 12.18 34.39 16.97
N ALA A 79 13.21 34.64 17.77
CA ALA A 79 13.19 35.71 18.76
C ALA A 79 13.27 37.04 18.00
N HIS A 80 12.27 37.90 18.21
CA HIS A 80 12.21 39.24 17.64
C HIS A 80 12.79 40.26 18.61
#